data_AF-A0A1I5UHP3-F1
#
_entry.id   AF-A0A1I5UHP3-F1
#
_cell.length_a   1.000
_cell.length_b   1.000
_cell.length_c   1.000
_cell.angle_alpha   90.00
_cell.angle_beta   90.00
_cell.angle_gamma   90.00
#
_symmetry.space_group_name_H-M   'P 1'
#
loop_
_entity.id
_entity.type
_entity.pdbx_description
1 polymer ?
#
loop_
_entity_poly.entity_id
_entity_poly.type
_entity_poly.pdbx_seq_one_letter_code
_entity_poly.pdbx_strand_id
1 'polypeptide(L)' 'MDNPVRIEQKLDQLNEVFEQYPNIIAVIVFGSYNTPYYNQNSDIDFGIIYSVK' A
#
# COMPACT_ATOMS: atom_id res chain seq x y z
N MET A 1 -15.69 -13.94 -13.46
CA MET A 1 -15.77 -12.53 -13.05
C MET A 1 -14.84 -12.38 -11.88
N ASP A 2 -13.72 -11.68 -12.06
CA ASP A 2 -12.77 -11.46 -10.98
C ASP A 2 -13.47 -10.63 -9.91
N ASN A 3 -13.58 -11.19 -8.72
CA ASN A 3 -14.04 -10.46 -7.55
C ASN A 3 -12.99 -9.37 -7.30
N PRO A 4 -13.32 -8.07 -7.34
CA PRO A 4 -12.34 -7.02 -7.15
C PRO A 4 -11.62 -7.27 -5.82
N VAL A 5 -10.32 -7.56 -5.90
CA VAL A 5 -9.47 -7.81 -4.74
C VAL A 5 -9.60 -6.60 -3.84
N ARG A 6 -10.07 -6.84 -2.62
CA ARG A 6 -10.34 -5.76 -1.66
C ARG A 6 -9.05 -5.04 -1.31
N ILE A 7 -9.16 -3.76 -1.00
CA ILE A 7 -7.98 -2.92 -0.72
C ILE A 7 -7.18 -3.46 0.47
N GLU A 8 -7.85 -4.08 1.45
CA GLU A 8 -7.24 -4.76 2.58
C GLU A 8 -6.36 -5.94 2.13
N GLN A 9 -6.84 -6.75 1.18
CA GLN A 9 -6.04 -7.85 0.63
C GLN A 9 -4.81 -7.35 -0.14
N LYS A 10 -4.93 -6.19 -0.79
CA LYS A 10 -3.79 -5.55 -1.46
C LYS A 10 -2.76 -5.02 -0.46
N LEU A 11 -3.19 -4.53 0.70
CA LEU A 11 -2.28 -4.07 1.75
C LEU A 11 -1.44 -5.21 2.33
N ASP A 12 -2.05 -6.37 2.58
CA ASP A 12 -1.31 -7.56 3.04
C ASP A 12 -0.26 -8.00 2.01
N GLN A 13 -0.64 -8.05 0.73
CA GLN A 13 0.30 -8.36 -0.36
C GLN A 13 1.42 -7.32 -0.48
N LEU A 14 1.11 -6.04 -0.31
CA LEU A 14 2.11 -4.98 -0.32
C LEU A 14 3.10 -5.12 0.84
N ASN A 15 2.62 -5.46 2.04
CA ASN A 15 3.49 -5.73 3.19
C ASN A 15 4.45 -6.90 2.90
N GLU A 16 3.94 -8.01 2.39
CA GLU A 16 4.77 -9.17 1.99
C GLU A 16 5.84 -8.78 0.96
N VAL A 17 5.51 -7.90 0.02
CA VAL A 17 6.46 -7.38 -0.97
C VAL A 17 7.51 -6.51 -0.27
N PHE A 18 7.12 -5.55 0.56
CA PHE A 18 8.06 -4.63 1.21
C PHE A 18 9.03 -5.33 2.17
N GLU A 19 8.59 -6.38 2.86
CA GLU A 19 9.46 -7.21 3.73
C GLU A 19 10.62 -7.86 2.96
N GLN A 20 10.49 -8.06 1.65
CA GLN A 20 11.56 -8.62 0.80
C GLN A 20 12.66 -7.60 0.47
N TYR A 21 12.47 -6.31 0.78
CA TYR A 21 13.41 -5.24 0.47
C TYR A 21 14.04 -4.68 1.76
N PRO A 22 15.19 -5.21 2.21
CA PRO A 22 15.77 -4.87 3.52
C PRO A 22 16.24 -3.42 3.67
N ASN A 23 16.27 -2.68 2.57
CA ASN A 23 16.67 -1.27 2.55
C ASN A 23 15.47 -0.32 2.62
N ILE A 24 14.23 -0.82 2.53
CA ILE A 24 13.04 -0.05 2.88
C ILE A 24 13.05 0.13 4.40
N ILE A 25 13.07 1.38 4.86
CA ILE A 25 13.02 1.72 6.29
C ILE A 25 11.58 1.83 6.75
N ALA A 26 10.73 2.46 5.93
CA ALA A 26 9.33 2.70 6.26
C ALA A 26 8.49 2.90 4.99
N VAL A 27 7.20 2.61 5.12
CA VAL A 27 6.18 2.86 4.11
C VAL A 27 5.11 3.76 4.72
N ILE A 28 4.77 4.84 4.01
CA ILE A 28 3.77 5.80 4.44
C ILE A 28 2.59 5.70 3.49
N VAL A 29 1.43 5.30 4.00
CA VAL A 29 0.18 5.34 3.23
C VAL A 29 -0.42 6.74 3.32
N PHE A 30 -0.80 7.31 2.18
CA PHE A 30 -1.45 8.62 2.10
C PHE A 30 -2.55 8.61 1.03
N GLY A 31 -3.09 9.79 0.72
CA GLY A 31 -4.11 9.94 -0.31
C GLY A 31 -5.51 9.66 0.23
N SER A 32 -6.37 9.06 -0.62
CA SER A 32 -7.79 8.91 -0.29
C SER A 32 -8.07 7.78 0.71
N TYR A 33 -7.18 6.78 0.81
CA TYR A 33 -7.39 5.61 1.66
C TYR A 33 -7.58 5.98 3.14
N ASN A 34 -8.59 5.38 3.78
CA ASN A 34 -8.98 5.64 5.17
C ASN A 34 -9.37 7.11 5.47
N THR A 35 -9.78 7.86 4.45
CA THR A 35 -10.33 9.22 4.57
C THR A 35 -11.79 9.25 4.08
N PRO A 36 -12.54 10.34 4.33
CA PRO A 36 -13.86 10.54 3.73
C PRO A 36 -13.89 10.57 2.20
N TYR A 37 -12.73 10.69 1.54
CA TYR A 37 -12.60 10.72 0.08
C TYR A 37 -12.38 9.33 -0.53
N TYR A 38 -12.24 8.29 0.29
CA TYR A 38 -12.09 6.91 -0.16
C TYR A 38 -13.36 6.41 -0.86
N ASN A 39 -13.19 5.66 -1.95
CA ASN A 39 -14.27 4.88 -2.54
C ASN A 39 -13.76 3.51 -3.02
N GLN A 40 -14.69 2.60 -3.35
CA GLN A 40 -14.36 1.22 -3.75
C GLN A 40 -13.47 1.08 -5.00
N ASN A 41 -13.39 2.13 -5.83
CA ASN A 41 -12.56 2.17 -7.02
C ASN A 41 -11.25 2.95 -6.80
N SER A 42 -11.02 3.48 -5.60
CA SER A 42 -9.75 4.13 -5.24
C SER A 42 -8.61 3.12 -5.26
N ASP A 43 -7.45 3.59 -5.69
CA ASP A 43 -6.15 2.96 -5.49
C ASP A 43 -5.61 3.23 -4.08
N ILE A 44 -4.38 2.76 -3.82
CA ILE A 44 -3.59 3.11 -2.63
C ILE A 44 -2.41 3.95 -3.09
N ASP A 45 -2.28 5.14 -2.53
CA ASP A 45 -1.07 5.94 -2.62
C ASP A 45 -0.14 5.62 -1.44
N PHE A 46 1.14 5.42 -1.71
CA PHE A 46 2.14 5.25 -0.66
C PHE A 46 3.51 5.81 -1.05
N GLY A 47 4.27 6.20 -0.03
CA GLY A 47 5.64 6.66 -0.13
C GLY A 47 6.59 5.66 0.52
N ILE A 48 7.75 5.46 -0.09
CA ILE A 48 8.81 4.59 0.44
C ILE A 48 9.94 5.45 0.98
N ILE A 49 10.28 5.26 2.25
CA ILE A 49 11.53 5.76 2.82
C ILE A 49 12.56 4.66 2.69
N TYR A 50 13.65 4.93 1.99
CA TYR A 50 14.68 3.94 1.64
C TYR A 50 16.06 4.40 2.09
N SER A 51 16.88 3.47 2.58
CA SER A 51 18.28 3.69 2.90
C SER A 51 19.15 3.30 1.71
N VAL A 52 19.89 4.27 1.17
CA VAL A 52 20.98 3.99 0.23
C VAL A 52 22.25 3.87 1.07
N LYS A 53 22.75 2.65 1.25
CA LYS A 53 24.11 2.46 1.76
C LYS A 53 25.13 2.90 0.74
#